data_AF-A0A7J5QIQ9-F1
#
_entry.id   AF-A0A7J5QIQ9-F1
#
_cell.length_a   1.000
_cell.length_b   1.000
_cell.length_c   1.000
_cell.angle_alpha   90.00
_cell.angle_beta   90.00
_cell.angle_gamma   90.00
#
_symmetry.space_group_name_H-M   'P 1'
#
loop_
_entity.id
_entity.type
_entity.pdbx_description
1 polymer ?
#
loop_
_entity_poly.entity_id
_entity_poly.type
_entity_poly.pdbx_seq_one_letter_code
_entity_poly.pdbx_strand_id
1 'polypeptide(L)'
;GCPDVVLDKTRLYCHPQELSGPVRKELIGRIEKILTQGTTFQYLRTDTYGEVLDLTEEEELAYYREVHAMGIEGIFSEAFRTRRRNLYKSREQVQEILVEKLRVKTFRESSVYSSTSPAWRYIREIYEKMLAEGKLVEGYKHTGSGKQMLCRTATDREILPDKAKK
;
A
#
# COMPACT_ATOMS: atom_id res chain seq x y z
N GLY A 1 1.70 -27.17 -19.11
CA GLY A 1 1.03 -26.07 -18.41
C GLY A 1 -0.09 -25.54 -19.28
N CYS A 2 -1.15 -25.01 -18.70
CA CYS A 2 -2.20 -24.36 -19.48
C CYS A 2 -1.63 -23.11 -20.20
N PRO A 3 -2.14 -22.77 -21.40
CA PRO A 3 -1.64 -21.63 -22.16
C PRO A 3 -2.15 -20.31 -21.60
N ASP A 4 -1.51 -19.22 -22.01
CA ASP A 4 -1.98 -17.85 -21.80
C ASP A 4 -2.43 -17.23 -23.14
N VAL A 5 -3.47 -16.41 -23.09
CA VAL A 5 -3.81 -15.46 -24.16
C VAL A 5 -3.25 -14.09 -23.77
N VAL A 6 -2.34 -13.56 -24.59
CA VAL A 6 -1.65 -12.29 -24.32
C VAL A 6 -2.00 -11.27 -25.40
N LEU A 7 -2.43 -10.09 -24.98
CA LEU A 7 -2.60 -8.91 -25.82
C LEU A 7 -2.10 -7.69 -25.05
N ASP A 8 -0.87 -7.27 -25.34
CA ASP A 8 -0.20 -6.18 -24.61
C ASP A 8 -0.20 -6.47 -23.08
N LYS A 9 -0.74 -5.58 -22.25
CA LYS A 9 -0.84 -5.76 -20.79
C LYS A 9 -2.04 -6.61 -20.34
N THR A 10 -2.82 -7.13 -21.29
CA THR A 10 -3.87 -8.12 -21.02
C THR A 10 -3.26 -9.51 -21.11
N ARG A 11 -3.39 -10.30 -20.03
CA ARG A 11 -2.94 -11.69 -19.99
C ARG A 11 -3.98 -12.53 -19.28
N LEU A 12 -4.58 -13.47 -20.02
CA LEU A 12 -5.55 -14.41 -19.49
C LEU A 12 -4.95 -15.80 -19.46
N TYR A 13 -4.83 -16.37 -18.27
CA TYR A 13 -4.49 -17.77 -18.06
C TYR A 13 -5.69 -18.64 -18.40
N CYS A 14 -5.48 -19.60 -19.29
CA CYS A 14 -6.55 -20.47 -19.80
C CYS A 14 -6.71 -21.71 -18.94
N HIS A 15 -7.28 -21.55 -17.74
CA HIS A 15 -7.71 -22.70 -16.95
C HIS A 15 -8.86 -23.44 -17.67
N PRO A 16 -8.98 -24.78 -17.56
CA PRO A 16 -10.02 -25.52 -18.28
C PRO A 16 -11.47 -25.07 -18.02
N GLN A 17 -11.73 -24.40 -16.89
CA GLN A 17 -13.05 -23.91 -16.50
C GLN A 17 -13.19 -22.39 -16.53
N GLU A 18 -12.10 -21.64 -16.63
CA GLU A 18 -12.12 -20.18 -16.55
C GLU A 18 -10.94 -19.54 -17.26
N LEU A 19 -11.14 -18.31 -17.73
CA LEU A 19 -10.06 -17.44 -18.16
C LEU A 19 -9.84 -16.39 -17.07
N SER A 20 -8.64 -16.30 -16.52
CA SER A 20 -8.36 -15.40 -15.40
C SER A 20 -7.07 -14.62 -15.58
N GLY A 21 -7.07 -13.36 -15.16
CA GLY A 21 -5.90 -12.49 -15.21
C GLY A 21 -6.24 -11.02 -15.46
N PRO A 22 -5.23 -10.14 -15.51
CA PRO A 22 -5.45 -8.72 -15.75
C PRO A 22 -5.95 -8.47 -17.17
N VAL A 23 -7.01 -7.66 -17.29
CA VAL A 23 -7.64 -7.28 -18.55
C VAL A 23 -7.90 -5.78 -18.57
N ARG A 24 -7.58 -5.12 -19.68
CA ARG A 24 -7.99 -3.72 -19.88
C ARG A 24 -9.51 -3.61 -19.96
N LYS A 25 -10.10 -2.67 -19.23
CA LYS A 25 -11.57 -2.55 -19.08
C LYS A 25 -12.29 -2.48 -20.43
N GLU A 26 -11.72 -1.77 -21.40
CA GLU A 26 -12.25 -1.61 -22.75
C GLU A 26 -12.26 -2.91 -23.57
N LEU A 27 -11.45 -3.91 -23.21
CA LEU A 27 -11.39 -5.20 -23.89
C LEU A 27 -12.40 -6.22 -23.34
N ILE A 28 -12.93 -6.01 -22.14
CA ILE A 28 -13.81 -6.99 -21.47
C ILE A 28 -15.00 -7.35 -22.36
N GLY A 29 -15.78 -6.36 -22.81
CA GLY A 29 -16.95 -6.62 -23.66
C GLY A 29 -16.62 -7.29 -25.00
N ARG A 30 -15.42 -7.05 -25.54
CA ARG A 30 -14.94 -7.74 -26.75
C ARG A 30 -14.67 -9.22 -26.46
N ILE A 31 -14.05 -9.52 -25.33
CA ILE A 31 -13.74 -10.89 -24.91
C ILE A 31 -15.04 -11.66 -24.65
N GLU A 32 -16.00 -11.08 -23.93
CA GLU A 32 -17.31 -11.68 -23.69
C GLU A 32 -18.02 -12.04 -25.01
N LYS A 33 -17.99 -11.13 -26.00
CA LYS A 33 -18.58 -11.38 -27.32
C LYS A 33 -17.94 -12.57 -28.03
N ILE A 34 -16.61 -12.70 -27.95
CA ILE A 34 -15.88 -13.85 -28.52
C ILE A 34 -16.26 -15.14 -27.80
N LEU A 35 -16.29 -15.13 -26.47
CA LEU A 35 -16.62 -16.31 -25.66
C LEU A 35 -18.07 -16.78 -25.88
N THR A 36 -18.99 -15.84 -26.09
CA THR A 36 -20.41 -16.15 -26.37
C THR A 36 -20.60 -16.85 -27.73
N GLN A 37 -19.64 -16.74 -28.64
CA GLN A 37 -19.66 -17.41 -29.95
C GLN A 37 -19.04 -18.82 -29.92
N GLY A 38 -18.56 -19.28 -28.76
CA GLY A 38 -18.01 -20.62 -28.59
C GLY A 38 -19.02 -21.72 -28.91
N THR A 39 -18.57 -22.77 -29.59
CA THR A 39 -19.41 -23.92 -29.96
C THR A 39 -19.17 -25.17 -29.09
N THR A 40 -18.04 -25.21 -28.38
CA THR A 40 -17.62 -26.34 -27.53
C THR A 40 -17.77 -26.07 -26.03
N PHE A 41 -18.17 -24.85 -25.66
CA PHE A 41 -18.40 -24.42 -24.28
C PHE A 41 -19.50 -23.36 -24.24
N GLN A 42 -20.03 -23.11 -23.05
CA GLN A 42 -21.00 -22.04 -22.81
C GLN A 42 -20.38 -20.95 -21.95
N TYR A 43 -20.40 -19.71 -22.43
CA TYR A 43 -20.06 -18.54 -21.61
C TYR A 43 -21.18 -18.28 -20.58
N LEU A 44 -20.82 -18.16 -19.30
CA LEU A 44 -21.79 -17.97 -18.22
C LEU A 44 -21.81 -16.52 -17.70
N ARG A 45 -20.64 -15.99 -17.31
CA ARG A 45 -20.48 -14.64 -16.76
C ARG A 45 -19.02 -14.22 -16.76
N THR A 46 -18.81 -12.93 -16.50
CA THR A 46 -17.50 -12.34 -16.21
C THR A 46 -17.57 -11.67 -14.86
N ASP A 47 -16.59 -11.99 -14.01
CA ASP A 47 -16.42 -11.37 -12.70
C ASP A 47 -15.15 -10.50 -12.74
N THR A 48 -15.23 -9.24 -12.27
CA THR A 48 -14.07 -8.34 -12.18
C THR A 48 -13.79 -8.00 -10.72
N TYR A 49 -12.55 -8.14 -10.28
CA TYR A 49 -12.15 -7.85 -8.91
C TYR A 49 -10.80 -7.13 -8.85
N GLY A 50 -10.75 -6.06 -8.07
CA GLY A 50 -9.57 -5.24 -7.90
C GLY A 50 -9.15 -4.49 -9.16
N GLU A 51 -8.14 -3.64 -9.01
CA GLU A 51 -7.52 -2.91 -10.10
C GLU A 51 -6.01 -3.12 -10.04
N VAL A 52 -5.39 -3.24 -11.21
CA VAL A 52 -3.94 -3.32 -11.36
C VAL A 52 -3.50 -2.05 -12.08
N LEU A 53 -2.68 -1.25 -11.40
CA LEU A 53 -2.19 0.00 -11.95
C LEU A 53 -0.90 -0.23 -12.73
N ASP A 54 -0.82 0.48 -13.84
CA ASP A 54 0.31 0.42 -14.76
C ASP A 54 1.20 1.65 -14.55
N LEU A 55 1.92 1.65 -13.43
CA LEU A 55 2.72 2.78 -12.97
C LEU A 55 4.19 2.40 -12.91
N THR A 56 5.09 3.32 -13.26
CA THR A 56 6.52 3.32 -12.88
C THR A 56 6.68 3.52 -11.36
N GLU A 57 7.90 3.39 -10.82
CA GLU A 57 8.10 3.55 -9.37
C GLU A 57 7.85 4.99 -8.94
N GLU A 58 8.28 5.93 -9.79
CA GLU A 58 8.10 7.36 -9.63
C GLU A 58 6.62 7.74 -9.73
N GLU A 59 5.88 7.18 -10.68
CA GLU A 59 4.44 7.39 -10.79
C GLU A 59 3.67 6.78 -9.62
N GLU A 60 4.06 5.60 -9.12
CA GLU A 60 3.45 5.00 -7.93
C GLU A 60 3.69 5.87 -6.69
N LEU A 61 4.90 6.42 -6.53
CA LEU A 61 5.21 7.34 -5.45
C LEU A 61 4.43 8.66 -5.57
N ALA A 62 4.31 9.21 -6.78
CA ALA A 62 3.50 10.40 -7.04
C ALA A 62 2.02 10.15 -6.75
N TYR A 63 1.51 8.98 -7.15
CA TYR A 63 0.15 8.53 -6.85
C TYR A 63 -0.12 8.52 -5.34
N TYR A 64 0.78 7.95 -4.52
CA TYR A 64 0.60 7.97 -3.07
C TYR A 64 0.56 9.39 -2.50
N ARG A 65 1.44 10.28 -3.00
CA ARG A 65 1.48 11.69 -2.56
C ARG A 65 0.19 12.43 -2.90
N GLU A 66 -0.38 12.17 -4.06
CA GLU A 66 -1.64 12.79 -4.50
C GLU A 66 -2.84 12.23 -3.72
N VAL A 67 -3.02 10.92 -3.73
CA VAL A 67 -4.19 10.25 -3.13
C VAL A 67 -4.25 10.43 -1.62
N HIS A 68 -3.10 10.50 -0.96
CA HIS A 68 -3.01 10.63 0.49
C HIS A 68 -2.55 12.03 0.94
N ALA A 69 -2.55 13.02 0.03
CA ALA A 69 -2.18 14.40 0.33
C ALA A 69 -2.93 14.95 1.56
N MET A 70 -4.21 14.59 1.66
CA MET A 70 -5.05 14.93 2.81
C MET A 70 -5.22 13.70 3.71
N GLY A 71 -4.83 13.83 4.97
CA GLY A 71 -5.17 12.87 6.02
C GLY A 71 -4.13 11.79 6.33
N ILE A 72 -3.05 11.64 5.54
CA ILE A 72 -2.00 10.65 5.85
C ILE A 72 -1.39 10.88 7.25
N GLU A 73 -1.15 12.13 7.63
CA GLU A 73 -0.63 12.47 8.96
C GLU A 73 -1.62 12.09 10.07
N GLY A 74 -2.93 12.17 9.81
CA GLY A 74 -3.97 11.71 10.72
C GLY A 74 -3.96 10.19 10.88
N ILE A 75 -3.78 9.46 9.77
CA ILE A 75 -3.62 8.00 9.78
C ILE A 75 -2.38 7.60 10.60
N PHE A 76 -1.24 8.26 10.39
CA PHE A 76 -0.03 8.04 11.20
C PHE A 76 -0.25 8.36 12.67
N SER A 77 -0.88 9.50 12.95
CA SER A 77 -1.17 9.94 14.32
C SER A 77 -2.06 8.95 15.05
N GLU A 78 -3.02 8.33 14.37
CA GLU A 78 -3.86 7.26 14.95
C GLU A 78 -3.07 5.95 15.09
N ALA A 79 -2.31 5.57 14.06
CA ALA A 79 -1.53 4.33 14.07
C ALA A 79 -0.50 4.30 15.20
N PHE A 80 0.16 5.43 15.48
CA PHE A 80 1.10 5.60 16.59
C PHE A 80 0.47 6.10 17.89
N ARG A 81 -0.85 6.32 17.94
CA ARG A 81 -1.53 6.76 19.15
C ARG A 81 -1.40 5.71 20.26
N THR A 82 -1.01 6.17 21.44
CA THR A 82 -0.98 5.35 22.65
C THR A 82 -1.81 6.01 23.75
N ARG A 83 -2.37 5.20 24.65
CA ARG A 83 -3.24 5.70 25.73
C ARG A 83 -2.49 6.52 26.78
N ARG A 84 -1.19 6.25 26.96
CA ARG A 84 -0.34 6.87 27.99
C ARG A 84 0.96 7.33 27.36
N ARG A 85 1.47 8.47 27.82
CA ARG A 85 2.71 9.10 27.31
C ARG A 85 3.96 8.22 27.42
N ASN A 86 4.00 7.29 28.36
CA ASN A 86 5.12 6.36 28.54
C ASN A 86 5.00 5.07 27.72
N LEU A 87 3.89 4.86 27.00
CA LEU A 87 3.71 3.71 26.13
C LEU A 87 4.10 4.08 24.69
N TYR A 88 4.81 3.15 24.06
CA TYR A 88 5.26 3.26 22.68
C TYR A 88 4.89 1.99 21.90
N LYS A 89 4.77 2.12 20.58
CA LYS A 89 4.60 1.00 19.65
C LYS A 89 5.92 0.76 18.90
N SER A 90 6.09 -0.45 18.36
CA SER A 90 7.21 -0.71 17.46
C SER A 90 7.09 0.15 16.21
N ARG A 91 8.16 0.88 15.87
CA ARG A 91 8.22 1.72 14.67
C ARG A 91 8.03 0.88 13.40
N GLU A 92 8.81 -0.19 13.29
CA GLU A 92 8.81 -1.09 12.12
C GLU A 92 7.45 -1.75 11.92
N GLN A 93 6.87 -2.37 12.97
CA GLN A 93 5.58 -3.07 12.85
C GLN A 93 4.45 -2.13 12.42
N VAL A 94 4.42 -0.90 12.95
CA VAL A 94 3.38 0.06 12.57
C VAL A 94 3.58 0.52 11.13
N GLN A 95 4.82 0.80 10.70
CA GLN A 95 5.11 1.18 9.31
C GLN A 95 4.79 0.05 8.32
N GLU A 96 5.10 -1.20 8.66
CA GLU A 96 4.74 -2.39 7.87
C GLU A 96 3.22 -2.45 7.63
N ILE A 97 2.43 -2.32 8.71
CA ILE A 97 0.96 -2.32 8.62
C ILE A 97 0.46 -1.17 7.73
N LEU A 98 1.08 0.01 7.82
CA LEU A 98 0.70 1.16 6.99
C LEU A 98 1.06 0.93 5.52
N VAL A 99 2.25 0.38 5.22
CA VAL A 99 2.66 0.01 3.87
C VAL A 99 1.67 -0.98 3.26
N GLU A 100 1.31 -2.04 3.99
CA GLU A 100 0.36 -3.05 3.50
C GLU A 100 -1.03 -2.47 3.20
N LYS A 101 -1.50 -1.52 4.02
CA LYS A 101 -2.81 -0.89 3.84
C LYS A 101 -2.85 0.07 2.65
N LEU A 102 -1.76 0.77 2.36
CA LEU A 102 -1.72 1.79 1.31
C LEU A 102 -1.30 1.21 -0.05
N ARG A 103 -0.56 0.10 -0.05
CA ARG A 103 0.02 -0.45 -1.27
C ARG A 103 -1.05 -0.77 -2.32
N VAL A 104 -0.84 -0.25 -3.52
CA VAL A 104 -1.65 -0.61 -4.70
C VAL A 104 -1.07 -1.81 -5.42
N LYS A 105 -1.91 -2.58 -6.11
CA LYS A 105 -1.46 -3.64 -7.00
C LYS A 105 -0.95 -3.02 -8.29
N THR A 106 0.25 -3.38 -8.71
CA THR A 106 0.83 -2.97 -9.99
C THR A 106 1.28 -4.18 -10.80
N PHE A 107 1.53 -4.00 -12.09
CA PHE A 107 2.08 -5.07 -12.95
C PHE A 107 3.50 -5.51 -12.56
N ARG A 108 4.18 -4.75 -11.69
CA ARG A 108 5.41 -5.19 -11.05
C ARG A 108 5.05 -6.26 -10.02
N GLU A 109 5.08 -7.52 -10.46
CA GLU A 109 4.98 -8.68 -9.56
C GLU A 109 5.93 -8.51 -8.39
N SER A 110 5.36 -8.65 -7.18
CA SER A 110 6.04 -8.90 -5.90
C SER A 110 7.51 -8.53 -5.89
N SER A 111 7.84 -7.23 -5.88
CA SER A 111 9.06 -6.86 -5.17
C SER A 111 8.83 -7.35 -3.74
N VAL A 112 9.55 -8.44 -3.41
CA VAL A 112 9.92 -8.87 -2.06
C VAL A 112 9.87 -7.66 -1.16
N TYR A 113 9.22 -7.75 0.01
CA TYR A 113 9.17 -6.69 1.04
C TYR A 113 10.52 -5.96 1.10
N SER A 114 10.64 -4.94 0.27
CA SER A 114 11.88 -4.26 0.07
C SER A 114 11.63 -2.94 0.72
N SER A 115 12.48 -2.62 1.68
CA SER A 115 12.56 -1.30 2.27
C SER A 115 12.77 -0.19 1.23
N THR A 116 13.04 -0.55 -0.04
CA THR A 116 13.14 0.33 -1.19
C THR A 116 11.86 0.51 -2.01
N SER A 117 10.76 -0.19 -1.69
CA SER A 117 9.52 -0.09 -2.47
C SER A 117 8.94 1.33 -2.43
N PRO A 118 8.18 1.76 -3.46
CA PRO A 118 7.57 3.09 -3.47
C PRO A 118 6.69 3.37 -2.25
N ALA A 119 5.91 2.38 -1.80
CA ALA A 119 5.09 2.48 -0.60
C ALA A 119 5.93 2.67 0.68
N TRP A 120 7.04 1.92 0.83
CA TRP A 120 7.97 2.10 1.94
C TRP A 120 8.64 3.47 1.95
N ARG A 121 9.10 3.93 0.77
CA ARG A 121 9.68 5.26 0.60
C ARG A 121 8.68 6.34 1.02
N TYR A 122 7.44 6.24 0.55
CA TYR A 122 6.38 7.18 0.92
C TYR A 122 6.11 7.20 2.43
N ILE A 123 5.93 6.03 3.05
CA ILE A 123 5.69 5.92 4.51
C ILE A 123 6.86 6.51 5.30
N ARG A 124 8.10 6.28 4.86
CA ARG A 124 9.29 6.84 5.50
C ARG A 124 9.36 8.36 5.37
N GLU A 125 9.07 8.92 4.20
CA GLU A 125 9.03 10.37 3.97
C GLU A 125 8.04 11.04 4.93
N ILE A 126 6.83 10.49 5.08
CA ILE A 126 5.82 11.02 6.02
C ILE A 126 6.27 10.89 7.47
N TYR A 127 6.83 9.74 7.84
CA TYR A 127 7.33 9.51 9.19
C TYR A 127 8.42 10.51 9.58
N GLU A 128 9.42 10.70 8.73
CA GLU A 128 10.53 11.64 8.94
C GLU A 128 10.03 13.09 9.01
N LYS A 129 9.08 13.47 8.15
CA LYS A 129 8.40 14.78 8.21
C LYS A 129 7.71 14.98 9.56
N MET A 130 6.90 14.02 10.00
CA MET A 130 6.16 14.15 11.26
C MET A 130 7.07 14.15 12.50
N LEU A 131 8.23 13.48 12.43
CA LEU A 131 9.26 13.59 13.46
C LEU A 131 9.88 14.98 13.51
N ALA A 132 10.25 15.55 12.35
CA ALA A 132 10.81 16.89 12.26
C ALA A 132 9.83 17.96 12.76
N GLU A 133 8.53 17.75 12.55
CA GLU A 133 7.46 18.61 13.05
C GLU A 133 7.12 18.38 14.54
N GLY A 134 7.75 17.42 15.20
CA GLY A 134 7.50 17.10 16.62
C GLY A 134 6.14 16.42 16.88
N LYS A 135 5.44 15.97 15.82
CA LYS A 135 4.16 15.26 15.93
C LYS A 135 4.33 13.80 16.37
N LEU A 136 5.52 13.24 16.17
CA LEU A 136 5.92 11.91 16.62
C LEU A 136 7.07 12.01 17.61
N VAL A 137 7.12 11.07 18.56
CA VAL A 137 8.18 10.98 19.57
C VAL A 137 8.79 9.58 19.52
N GLU A 138 10.09 9.52 19.26
CA GLU A 138 10.84 8.27 19.27
C GLU A 138 11.28 7.86 20.69
N GLY A 139 11.43 6.55 20.86
CA GLY A 139 12.07 5.92 21.99
C GLY A 139 12.78 4.66 21.51
N TYR A 140 13.49 3.99 22.41
CA TYR A 140 14.10 2.72 22.10
C TYR A 140 14.00 1.76 23.28
N LYS A 141 14.05 0.47 22.96
CA LYS A 141 14.16 -0.61 23.94
C LYS A 141 15.37 -1.47 23.59
N HIS A 142 16.17 -1.82 24.59
CA HIS A 142 17.20 -2.83 24.44
C HIS A 142 16.56 -4.22 24.41
N THR A 143 16.88 -4.98 23.37
CA THR A 143 16.53 -6.39 23.21
C THR A 143 17.82 -7.21 23.19
N GLY A 144 17.73 -8.53 23.38
CA GLY A 144 18.89 -9.41 23.23
C GLY A 144 19.53 -9.36 21.83
N SER A 145 18.78 -8.87 20.83
CA SER A 145 19.20 -8.70 19.43
C SER A 145 19.64 -7.28 19.06
N GLY A 146 19.63 -6.32 19.99
CA GLY A 146 20.06 -4.94 19.74
C GLY A 146 19.13 -3.86 20.28
N LYS A 147 18.94 -2.78 19.53
CA LYS A 147 18.03 -1.68 19.89
C LYS A 147 16.79 -1.74 18.99
N GLN A 148 15.63 -1.95 19.59
CA GLN A 148 14.34 -1.84 18.91
C GLN A 148 13.86 -0.40 18.95
N MET A 149 13.60 0.18 17.78
CA MET A 149 13.05 1.54 17.65
C MET A 149 11.56 1.53 17.94
N LEU A 150 11.14 2.45 18.81
CA LEU A 150 9.76 2.61 19.24
C LEU A 150 9.29 4.04 18.93
N CYS A 151 7.99 4.20 18.70
CA CYS A 151 7.40 5.50 18.41
C CYS A 151 6.00 5.63 19.00
N ARG A 152 5.60 6.87 19.29
CA ARG A 152 4.23 7.24 19.63
C ARG A 152 3.90 8.61 19.06
N THR A 153 2.62 8.91 18.97
CA THR A 153 2.15 10.27 18.68
C THR A 153 2.44 11.20 19.88
N ALA A 154 2.86 12.42 19.57
CA ALA A 154 3.01 13.46 20.56
C ALA A 154 1.64 13.82 21.16
N THR A 155 1.63 14.21 22.43
CA THR A 155 0.43 14.75 23.08
C THR A 155 0.24 16.22 22.70
N ASP A 156 -0.98 16.73 22.77
CA ASP A 156 -1.26 18.15 22.46
C ASP A 156 -0.38 19.13 23.25
N ARG A 157 -0.01 18.76 24.48
CA ARG A 157 0.91 19.52 25.35
C ARG A 157 2.36 19.54 24.84
N GLU A 158 2.78 18.53 24.09
CA GLU A 158 4.12 18.41 23.49
C GLU A 158 4.20 19.09 22.13
N ILE A 159 3.07 19.22 21.42
CA ILE A 159 2.96 19.87 20.11
C ILE A 159 2.98 21.41 20.22
N LEU A 160 2.68 21.96 21.40
CA LEU A 160 2.71 23.41 21.62
C LEU A 160 4.15 23.97 21.51
N PRO A 161 4.35 25.09 20.79
CA PRO A 161 5.65 25.75 20.72
C PRO A 161 6.09 26.23 22.10
N ASP A 162 7.41 26.22 22.35
CA ASP A 162 8.07 26.49 23.64
C ASP A 162 7.64 27.80 24.34
N LYS A 163 6.94 28.72 23.65
CA LYS A 163 6.41 29.95 24.24
C LYS A 163 5.19 29.78 25.15
N ALA A 164 4.59 28.59 25.24
CA ALA A 164 3.42 28.32 26.10
C ALA A 164 3.73 27.50 27.37
N LYS A 165 4.99 27.11 27.60
CA LYS A 165 5.40 26.41 28.83
C LYS A 165 5.86 27.44 29.87
N LYS A 166 4.90 28.10 30.53
CA LYS A 166 5.12 28.84 31.78
C LYS A 166 4.51 28.07 32.94
#